data_AF-A0A4R3NPI4-F1
#
_entry.id   AF-A0A4R3NPI4-F1
#
_cell.length_a   1.000
_cell.length_b   1.000
_cell.length_c   1.000
_cell.angle_alpha   90.00
_cell.angle_beta   90.00
_cell.angle_gamma   90.00
#
_symmetry.space_group_name_H-M   'P 1'
#
loop_
_entity.id
_entity.type
_entity.pdbx_description
1 polymer ?
#
loop_
_entity_poly.entity_id
_entity_poly.type
_entity_poly.pdbx_seq_one_letter_code
_entity_poly.pdbx_strand_id
1 'polypeptide(L)'
;MLRCAARITHQLRHAFHSRPRFLVSLIVAFITFFALFQTQSLIINLIISWNAFAWSYLLFLFQRIISHNVKDIRKLTKIEDESASMVIFFLMSGCCVSLLALFFALGGHSDIPKADKIYSYILTASTLISSWLLLPTGFTMHYAHLYYGNSENEKPWLIFPDKITQPSYSDFMYFSFTIAVASQTADVEVASTPMRRAVLLQSVISFVFNMAILGLCINISASFF
;
A
#
# COMPACT_ATOMS: atom_id res chain seq x y z
N MET A 1 -21.95 -19.43 -17.25
CA MET A 1 -21.01 -19.48 -16.10
C MET A 1 -19.57 -19.83 -16.48
N LEU A 2 -19.31 -20.86 -17.31
CA LEU A 2 -17.94 -21.27 -17.71
C LEU A 2 -17.07 -20.19 -18.40
N ARG A 3 -17.66 -19.32 -19.24
CA ARG A 3 -16.91 -18.23 -19.91
C ARG A 3 -16.46 -17.11 -18.95
N CYS A 4 -17.15 -16.92 -17.82
CA CYS A 4 -16.76 -15.93 -16.81
C CYS A 4 -15.58 -16.45 -15.98
N ALA A 5 -15.63 -17.71 -15.56
CA ALA A 5 -14.54 -18.37 -14.84
C ALA A 5 -13.24 -18.44 -15.68
N ALA A 6 -13.34 -18.72 -16.98
CA ALA A 6 -12.19 -18.76 -17.89
C ALA A 6 -11.55 -17.37 -18.12
N ARG A 7 -12.37 -16.29 -18.14
CA ARG A 7 -11.86 -14.92 -18.24
C ARG A 7 -11.18 -14.47 -16.95
N ILE A 8 -11.71 -14.87 -15.79
CA ILE A 8 -11.09 -14.63 -14.48
C ILE A 8 -9.77 -15.38 -14.35
N THR A 9 -9.69 -16.66 -14.73
CA THR A 9 -8.42 -17.42 -14.67
C THR A 9 -7.39 -16.93 -15.68
N HIS A 10 -7.81 -16.48 -16.87
CA HIS A 10 -6.90 -15.87 -17.84
C HIS A 10 -6.37 -14.50 -17.36
N GLN A 11 -7.24 -13.65 -16.78
CA GLN A 11 -6.83 -12.39 -16.16
C GLN A 11 -5.93 -12.61 -14.94
N LEU A 12 -6.21 -13.60 -14.11
CA LEU A 12 -5.36 -13.98 -12.98
C LEU A 12 -3.99 -14.49 -13.44
N ARG A 13 -3.94 -15.29 -14.53
CA ARG A 13 -2.70 -15.81 -15.09
C ARG A 13 -1.83 -14.71 -15.72
N HIS A 14 -2.44 -13.77 -16.44
CA HIS A 14 -1.73 -12.59 -16.95
C HIS A 14 -1.30 -11.64 -15.83
N ALA A 15 -2.15 -11.45 -14.81
CA ALA A 15 -1.84 -10.67 -13.62
C ALA A 15 -0.67 -11.28 -12.81
N PHE A 16 -0.55 -12.61 -12.77
CA PHE A 16 0.57 -13.31 -12.13
C PHE A 16 1.86 -13.22 -12.96
N HIS A 17 1.78 -13.40 -14.28
CA HIS A 17 2.98 -13.49 -15.13
C HIS A 17 3.74 -12.16 -15.25
N SER A 18 3.07 -11.02 -15.06
CA SER A 18 3.69 -9.69 -15.12
C SER A 18 4.15 -9.14 -13.77
N ARG A 19 4.09 -9.91 -12.66
CA ARG A 19 4.28 -9.36 -11.29
C ARG A 19 5.21 -10.18 -10.40
N PRO A 20 6.47 -10.41 -10.80
CA PRO A 20 7.40 -11.25 -10.04
C PRO A 20 7.57 -10.80 -8.58
N ARG A 21 7.49 -9.49 -8.30
CA ARG A 21 7.73 -8.93 -6.96
C ARG A 21 6.57 -9.15 -6.00
N PHE A 22 5.33 -9.00 -6.48
CA PHE A 22 4.14 -9.33 -5.69
C PHE A 22 4.10 -10.84 -5.40
N LEU A 23 4.45 -11.66 -6.39
CA LEU A 23 4.52 -13.11 -6.22
C LEU A 23 5.60 -13.53 -5.23
N VAL A 24 6.79 -12.97 -5.32
CA VAL A 24 7.86 -13.24 -4.34
C VAL A 24 7.41 -12.84 -2.94
N SER A 25 6.78 -11.67 -2.78
CA SER A 25 6.27 -11.22 -1.47
C SER A 25 5.18 -12.16 -0.93
N LEU A 26 4.31 -12.66 -1.82
CA LEU A 26 3.26 -13.62 -1.48
C LEU A 26 3.84 -14.98 -1.09
N ILE A 27 4.87 -15.45 -1.80
CA ILE A 27 5.60 -16.68 -1.46
C ILE A 27 6.27 -16.53 -0.09
N VAL A 28 6.90 -15.39 0.20
CA VAL A 28 7.48 -15.10 1.53
C VAL A 28 6.41 -15.18 2.62
N ALA A 29 5.23 -14.62 2.38
CA ALA A 29 4.08 -14.70 3.28
C ALA A 29 3.61 -16.14 3.51
N PHE A 30 3.56 -16.94 2.44
CA PHE A 30 3.13 -18.32 2.50
C PHE A 30 4.14 -19.18 3.27
N ILE A 31 5.44 -19.01 3.00
CA ILE A 31 6.52 -19.72 3.70
C ILE A 31 6.48 -19.37 5.20
N THR A 32 6.33 -18.09 5.54
CA THR A 32 6.21 -17.66 6.95
C THR A 32 4.98 -18.25 7.63
N PHE A 33 3.82 -18.27 6.96
CA PHE A 33 2.60 -18.87 7.49
C PHE A 33 2.77 -20.35 7.83
N PHE A 34 3.30 -21.14 6.89
CA PHE A 34 3.47 -22.58 7.09
C PHE A 34 4.56 -22.90 8.11
N ALA A 35 5.64 -22.12 8.18
CA ALA A 35 6.70 -22.31 9.16
C ALA A 35 6.22 -22.08 10.62
N LEU A 36 5.27 -21.17 10.81
CA LEU A 36 4.77 -20.76 12.13
C LEU A 36 3.41 -21.36 12.50
N PHE A 37 2.83 -22.19 11.63
CA PHE A 37 1.48 -22.74 11.80
C PHE A 37 1.34 -23.63 13.05
N GLN A 38 2.39 -24.36 13.42
CA GLN A 38 2.36 -25.28 14.57
C GLN A 38 2.71 -24.61 15.90
N THR A 39 3.32 -23.42 15.88
CA THR A 39 3.91 -22.79 17.07
C THR A 39 3.09 -21.63 17.64
N GLN A 40 2.25 -20.99 16.83
CA GLN A 40 1.51 -19.79 17.21
C GLN A 40 0.00 -19.95 17.00
N SER A 41 -0.80 -19.09 17.65
CA SER A 41 -2.23 -19.02 17.36
C SER A 41 -2.46 -18.58 15.91
N LEU A 42 -3.57 -19.05 15.32
CA LEU A 42 -3.89 -18.78 13.91
C LEU A 42 -3.89 -17.28 13.59
N ILE A 43 -4.41 -16.45 14.50
CA ILE A 43 -4.48 -14.99 14.34
C ILE A 43 -3.08 -14.37 14.34
N ILE A 44 -2.22 -14.73 15.30
CA ILE A 44 -0.85 -14.21 15.36
C ILE A 44 -0.05 -14.62 14.12
N ASN A 45 -0.20 -15.86 13.68
CA ASN A 45 0.47 -16.36 12.48
C ASN A 45 0.03 -15.60 11.21
N LEU A 46 -1.27 -15.30 11.07
CA LEU A 46 -1.78 -14.46 9.97
C LEU A 46 -1.16 -13.06 9.99
N ILE A 47 -1.05 -12.43 11.17
CA ILE A 47 -0.47 -11.09 11.30
C ILE A 47 1.03 -11.11 10.96
N ILE A 48 1.78 -12.12 11.41
CA ILE A 48 3.21 -12.25 11.08
C ILE A 48 3.40 -12.43 9.57
N SER A 49 2.60 -13.29 8.95
CA SER A 49 2.64 -13.56 7.51
C SER A 49 2.29 -12.32 6.70
N TRP A 50 1.31 -11.54 7.17
CA TRP A 50 0.97 -10.24 6.59
C TRP A 50 2.13 -9.25 6.69
N ASN A 51 2.79 -9.15 7.85
CA ASN A 51 3.95 -8.27 8.00
C ASN A 51 5.09 -8.70 7.06
N ALA A 52 5.35 -9.99 6.95
CA ALA A 52 6.36 -10.51 6.04
C ALA A 52 6.04 -10.14 4.57
N PHE A 53 4.78 -10.30 4.16
CA PHE A 53 4.29 -9.83 2.86
C PHE A 53 4.50 -8.33 2.67
N ALA A 54 3.99 -7.52 3.61
CA ALA A 54 3.95 -6.08 3.50
C ALA A 54 5.35 -5.46 3.44
N TRP A 55 6.24 -5.88 4.33
CA TRP A 55 7.62 -5.37 4.37
C TRP A 55 8.44 -5.81 3.16
N SER A 56 8.32 -7.07 2.73
CA SER A 56 9.02 -7.54 1.52
C SER A 56 8.54 -6.78 0.27
N TYR A 57 7.23 -6.55 0.15
CA TYR A 57 6.68 -5.80 -0.96
C TYR A 57 7.09 -4.33 -0.95
N LEU A 58 7.05 -3.67 0.23
CA LEU A 58 7.55 -2.31 0.40
C LEU A 58 9.02 -2.19 0.00
N LEU A 59 9.86 -3.13 0.41
CA LEU A 59 11.27 -3.13 0.06
C LEU A 59 11.46 -3.16 -1.46
N PHE A 60 10.73 -4.02 -2.18
CA PHE A 60 10.79 -4.07 -3.64
C PHE A 60 10.27 -2.80 -4.32
N LEU A 61 9.28 -2.13 -3.75
CA LEU A 61 8.77 -0.86 -4.26
C LEU A 61 9.77 0.28 -4.02
N PHE A 62 10.32 0.40 -2.82
CA PHE A 62 11.32 1.43 -2.51
C PHE A 62 12.59 1.25 -3.33
N GLN A 63 13.10 0.02 -3.47
CA GLN A 63 14.23 -0.27 -4.35
C GLN A 63 13.94 0.19 -5.79
N ARG A 64 12.73 -0.03 -6.31
CA ARG A 64 12.36 0.45 -7.64
C ARG A 64 12.36 1.96 -7.75
N ILE A 65 11.73 2.63 -6.78
CA ILE A 65 11.59 4.09 -6.75
C ILE A 65 12.97 4.74 -6.70
N ILE A 66 13.89 4.20 -5.88
CA ILE A 66 15.24 4.76 -5.70
C ILE A 66 16.15 4.41 -6.88
N SER A 67 16.06 3.20 -7.46
CA SER A 67 17.02 2.74 -8.47
C SER A 67 16.73 3.18 -9.91
N HIS A 68 15.49 3.54 -10.27
CA HIS A 68 15.15 3.84 -11.68
C HIS A 68 15.10 5.34 -11.96
N ASN A 69 16.00 5.80 -12.85
CA ASN A 69 16.11 7.18 -13.32
C ASN A 69 15.10 7.49 -14.45
N VAL A 70 14.81 8.77 -14.65
CA VAL A 70 13.74 9.41 -15.45
C VAL A 70 13.48 8.79 -16.84
N LYS A 71 14.52 8.29 -17.52
CA LYS A 71 14.43 7.86 -18.93
C LYS A 71 13.72 6.52 -19.15
N ASP A 72 13.65 5.67 -18.13
CA ASP A 72 13.09 4.32 -18.27
C ASP A 72 11.59 4.24 -17.95
N ILE A 73 11.05 5.20 -17.18
CA ILE A 73 9.69 5.13 -16.66
C ILE A 73 8.66 5.06 -17.78
N ARG A 74 8.85 5.84 -18.85
CA ARG A 74 7.96 5.89 -20.01
C ARG A 74 7.87 4.57 -20.79
N LYS A 75 8.97 3.80 -20.83
CA LYS A 75 9.00 2.50 -21.51
C LYS A 75 8.41 1.40 -20.63
N LEU A 76 8.61 1.48 -19.31
CA LEU A 76 8.03 0.54 -18.35
C LEU A 76 6.51 0.70 -18.19
N THR A 77 5.98 1.92 -18.20
CA THR A 77 4.54 2.19 -17.97
C THR A 77 3.63 1.67 -19.08
N LYS A 78 4.13 1.51 -20.32
CA LYS A 78 3.38 0.90 -21.44
C LYS A 78 3.26 -0.63 -21.37
N ILE A 79 4.03 -1.30 -20.52
CA ILE A 79 4.05 -2.77 -20.41
C ILE A 79 3.31 -3.24 -19.14
N GLU A 80 3.14 -2.36 -18.14
CA GLU A 80 2.51 -2.66 -16.85
C GLU A 80 1.02 -2.26 -16.76
N ASP A 81 0.33 -2.21 -17.90
CA ASP A 81 -1.08 -1.81 -18.03
C ASP A 81 -2.02 -2.56 -17.06
N GLU A 82 -2.93 -1.79 -16.45
CA GLU A 82 -4.15 -2.19 -15.72
C GLU A 82 -4.05 -2.74 -14.28
N SER A 83 -2.89 -2.84 -13.62
CA SER A 83 -2.79 -3.58 -12.34
C SER A 83 -2.67 -2.80 -11.02
N ALA A 84 -2.25 -1.53 -11.05
CA ALA A 84 -1.93 -0.76 -9.85
C ALA A 84 -3.15 -0.53 -8.93
N SER A 85 -4.33 -0.33 -9.52
CA SER A 85 -5.57 -0.10 -8.77
C SER A 85 -6.05 -1.34 -7.98
N MET A 86 -5.83 -2.54 -8.53
CA MET A 86 -6.24 -3.80 -7.90
C MET A 86 -5.36 -4.14 -6.69
N VAL A 87 -4.05 -3.85 -6.78
CA VAL A 87 -3.12 -4.04 -5.66
C VAL A 87 -3.40 -3.04 -4.54
N ILE A 88 -3.68 -1.78 -4.87
CA ILE A 88 -4.13 -0.76 -3.90
C ILE A 88 -5.42 -1.23 -3.21
N PHE A 89 -6.39 -1.77 -3.95
CA PHE A 89 -7.63 -2.32 -3.38
C PHE A 89 -7.37 -3.46 -2.39
N PHE A 90 -6.51 -4.43 -2.73
CA PHE A 90 -6.17 -5.53 -1.83
C PHE A 90 -5.42 -5.04 -0.58
N LEU A 91 -4.49 -4.09 -0.73
CA LEU A 91 -3.76 -3.47 0.37
C LEU A 91 -4.68 -2.67 1.31
N MET A 92 -5.62 -1.91 0.76
CA MET A 92 -6.65 -1.20 1.54
C MET A 92 -7.54 -2.18 2.29
N SER A 93 -7.98 -3.26 1.62
CA SER A 93 -8.81 -4.28 2.27
C SER A 93 -8.07 -4.97 3.42
N GLY A 94 -6.79 -5.32 3.21
CA GLY A 94 -5.96 -5.95 4.23
C GLY A 94 -5.70 -5.03 5.41
N CYS A 95 -5.56 -3.72 5.19
CA CYS A 95 -5.44 -2.79 6.30
C CYS A 95 -6.75 -2.58 7.06
N CYS A 96 -7.89 -2.50 6.39
CA CYS A 96 -9.19 -2.44 7.08
C CYS A 96 -9.43 -3.69 7.93
N VAL A 97 -9.09 -4.88 7.41
CA VAL A 97 -9.18 -6.14 8.15
C VAL A 97 -8.20 -6.17 9.33
N SER A 98 -6.98 -5.66 9.16
CA SER A 98 -5.99 -5.56 10.24
C SER A 98 -6.40 -4.60 11.35
N LEU A 99 -6.97 -3.44 10.99
CA LEU A 99 -7.52 -2.47 11.93
C LEU A 99 -8.69 -3.06 12.73
N LEU A 100 -9.60 -3.78 12.07
CA LEU A 100 -10.71 -4.46 12.74
C LEU A 100 -10.23 -5.56 13.68
N ALA A 101 -9.32 -6.43 13.23
CA ALA A 101 -8.73 -7.48 14.06
C ALA A 101 -8.05 -6.90 15.31
N LEU A 102 -7.47 -5.71 15.18
CA LEU A 102 -6.77 -5.03 16.25
C LEU A 102 -7.70 -4.45 17.33
N PHE A 103 -8.80 -3.81 16.91
CA PHE A 103 -9.85 -3.37 17.83
C PHE A 103 -10.39 -4.54 18.68
N PHE A 104 -10.57 -5.72 18.08
CA PHE A 104 -11.03 -6.91 18.80
C PHE A 104 -9.94 -7.55 19.68
N ALA A 105 -8.67 -7.49 19.29
CA ALA A 105 -7.57 -8.06 20.07
C ALA A 105 -7.29 -7.27 21.37
N LEU A 106 -7.36 -5.94 21.32
CA LEU A 106 -7.05 -5.06 22.44
C LEU A 106 -8.21 -4.87 23.43
N GLY A 107 -9.47 -5.00 22.97
CA GLY A 107 -10.65 -4.88 23.84
C GLY A 107 -10.96 -6.12 24.70
N GLY A 108 -10.24 -7.25 24.52
CA GLY A 108 -10.70 -8.56 25.01
C GLY A 108 -9.88 -9.25 26.10
N HIS A 109 -8.72 -8.76 26.53
CA HIS A 109 -7.79 -9.59 27.33
C HIS A 109 -7.16 -8.90 28.55
N SER A 110 -7.92 -8.88 29.64
CA SER A 110 -7.47 -8.48 30.99
C SER A 110 -6.37 -9.38 31.56
N ASP A 111 -6.23 -10.64 31.14
CA ASP A 111 -5.48 -11.66 31.91
C ASP A 111 -4.23 -12.30 31.24
N ILE A 112 -3.69 -11.71 30.16
CA ILE A 112 -2.47 -12.24 29.49
C ILE A 112 -1.18 -11.75 30.19
N PRO A 113 -0.14 -12.60 30.37
CA PRO A 113 1.17 -12.21 30.89
C PRO A 113 1.79 -10.99 30.17
N LYS A 114 2.45 -10.11 30.92
CA LYS A 114 2.99 -8.83 30.42
C LYS A 114 3.98 -8.98 29.24
N ALA A 115 4.73 -10.08 29.17
CA ALA A 115 5.69 -10.33 28.10
C ALA A 115 5.03 -10.58 26.73
N ASP A 116 3.92 -11.31 26.70
CA ASP A 116 3.18 -11.60 25.46
C ASP A 116 2.46 -10.35 24.94
N LYS A 117 2.06 -9.45 25.84
CA LYS A 117 1.44 -8.16 25.46
C LYS A 117 2.41 -7.27 24.66
N ILE A 118 3.68 -7.18 25.04
CA ILE A 118 4.68 -6.36 24.33
C ILE A 118 4.90 -6.88 22.90
N TYR A 119 5.01 -8.19 22.73
CA TYR A 119 5.17 -8.80 21.41
C TYR A 119 3.97 -8.47 20.50
N SER A 120 2.75 -8.62 21.01
CA SER A 120 1.54 -8.25 20.27
C SER A 120 1.50 -6.76 19.92
N TYR A 121 1.94 -5.86 20.80
CA TYR A 121 2.00 -4.42 20.51
C TYR A 121 3.01 -4.08 19.41
N ILE A 122 4.20 -4.69 19.43
CA ILE A 122 5.21 -4.46 18.38
C ILE A 122 4.70 -4.95 17.04
N LEU A 123 4.12 -6.16 17.00
CA LEU A 123 3.58 -6.76 15.79
C LEU A 123 2.44 -5.90 15.21
N THR A 124 1.60 -5.38 16.09
CA THR A 124 0.54 -4.42 15.77
C THR A 124 1.09 -3.14 15.17
N ALA A 125 2.05 -2.50 15.83
CA ALA A 125 2.64 -1.25 15.37
C ALA A 125 3.31 -1.45 13.99
N SER A 126 4.03 -2.56 13.80
CA SER A 126 4.63 -2.94 12.52
C SER A 126 3.58 -3.11 11.42
N THR A 127 2.43 -3.70 11.74
CA THR A 127 1.30 -3.87 10.81
C THR A 127 0.72 -2.53 10.39
N LEU A 128 0.53 -1.61 11.35
CA LEU A 128 0.01 -0.28 11.08
C LEU A 128 0.97 0.54 10.22
N ILE A 129 2.25 0.55 10.58
CA ILE A 129 3.30 1.29 9.86
C ILE A 129 3.42 0.76 8.43
N SER A 130 3.54 -0.56 8.26
CA SER A 130 3.67 -1.16 6.92
C SER A 130 2.43 -0.90 6.07
N SER A 131 1.22 -1.04 6.64
CA SER A 131 -0.02 -0.78 5.91
C SER A 131 -0.20 0.69 5.55
N TRP A 132 0.18 1.61 6.44
CA TRP A 132 0.18 3.04 6.15
C TRP A 132 1.19 3.37 5.05
N LEU A 133 2.40 2.81 5.07
CA LEU A 133 3.43 3.05 4.03
C LEU A 133 3.02 2.51 2.66
N LEU A 134 2.28 1.39 2.63
CA LEU A 134 1.79 0.77 1.40
C LEU A 134 0.82 1.68 0.64
N LEU A 135 0.03 2.50 1.35
CA LEU A 135 -0.92 3.44 0.77
C LEU A 135 -0.25 4.47 -0.16
N PRO A 136 0.60 5.40 0.32
CA PRO A 136 1.24 6.38 -0.54
C PRO A 136 2.18 5.71 -1.54
N THR A 137 2.87 4.63 -1.19
CA THR A 137 3.76 3.93 -2.13
C THR A 137 2.98 3.33 -3.30
N GLY A 138 1.78 2.79 -3.06
CA GLY A 138 0.88 2.34 -4.11
C GLY A 138 0.39 3.49 -5.00
N PHE A 139 -0.02 4.61 -4.38
CA PHE A 139 -0.45 5.80 -5.12
C PHE A 139 0.68 6.45 -5.93
N THR A 140 1.95 6.38 -5.48
CA THR A 140 3.12 6.79 -6.26
C THR A 140 3.15 6.11 -7.63
N MET A 141 2.98 4.79 -7.65
CA MET A 141 2.95 4.00 -8.89
C MET A 141 1.73 4.35 -9.73
N HIS A 142 0.58 4.55 -9.09
CA HIS A 142 -0.66 4.92 -9.77
C HIS A 142 -0.56 6.28 -10.47
N TYR A 143 0.02 7.28 -9.79
CA TYR A 143 0.23 8.61 -10.37
C TYR A 143 1.23 8.59 -11.51
N ALA A 144 2.33 7.84 -11.39
CA ALA A 144 3.27 7.67 -12.49
C ALA A 144 2.60 7.06 -13.72
N HIS A 145 1.75 6.05 -13.53
CA HIS A 145 1.01 5.43 -14.62
C HIS A 145 -0.03 6.36 -15.24
N LEU A 146 -0.81 7.08 -14.43
CA LEU A 146 -1.76 8.09 -14.93
C LEU A 146 -1.05 9.19 -15.73
N TYR A 147 0.11 9.66 -15.26
CA TYR A 147 0.88 10.71 -15.90
C TYR A 147 1.48 10.25 -17.25
N TYR A 148 2.07 9.05 -17.30
CA TYR A 148 2.74 8.53 -18.50
C TYR A 148 1.85 7.73 -19.45
N GLY A 149 0.66 7.31 -19.00
CA GLY A 149 -0.35 6.66 -19.83
C GLY A 149 -1.04 7.63 -20.79
N ASN A 150 -0.87 8.93 -20.59
CA ASN A 150 -1.38 9.94 -21.50
C ASN A 150 -0.50 10.11 -22.75
N SER A 151 -1.12 10.41 -23.90
CA SER A 151 -0.42 10.64 -25.17
C SER A 151 0.46 11.90 -25.12
N GLU A 152 1.56 11.90 -25.89
CA GLU A 152 2.59 12.96 -25.97
C GLU A 152 2.07 14.39 -26.18
N ASN A 153 0.85 14.54 -26.69
CA ASN A 153 0.30 15.82 -27.14
C ASN A 153 -0.74 16.44 -26.19
N GLU A 154 -0.97 15.85 -25.02
CA GLU A 154 -1.90 16.40 -24.03
C GLU A 154 -1.18 17.15 -22.90
N LYS A 155 -1.88 18.11 -22.29
CA LYS A 155 -1.36 18.92 -21.17
C LYS A 155 -0.89 17.99 -20.02
N PRO A 156 0.18 18.36 -19.29
CA PRO A 156 0.68 17.56 -18.16
C PRO A 156 -0.42 17.42 -17.10
N TRP A 157 -0.59 16.22 -16.53
CA TRP A 157 -1.63 15.96 -15.52
C TRP A 157 -1.23 16.42 -14.12
N LEU A 158 0.07 16.54 -13.86
CA LEU A 158 0.67 17.15 -12.67
C LEU A 158 1.69 18.20 -13.11
N ILE A 159 1.66 19.38 -12.50
CA ILE A 159 2.59 20.47 -12.77
C ILE A 159 3.42 20.69 -11.50
N PHE A 160 4.70 20.38 -11.59
CA PHE A 160 5.67 20.62 -10.52
C PHE A 160 6.20 22.06 -10.58
N PRO A 161 6.60 22.67 -9.46
CA PRO A 161 7.09 24.06 -9.41
C PRO A 161 8.24 24.34 -10.38
N ASP A 162 9.18 23.40 -10.49
CA ASP A 162 10.36 23.51 -11.36
C ASP A 162 10.05 23.21 -12.84
N LYS A 163 8.77 23.01 -13.18
CA LYS A 163 8.27 22.73 -14.54
C LYS A 163 8.98 21.56 -15.22
N ILE A 164 9.34 20.55 -14.43
CA ILE A 164 9.91 19.31 -14.95
C ILE A 164 8.93 18.64 -15.94
N THR A 165 9.45 18.27 -17.11
CA THR A 165 8.65 17.65 -18.20
C THR A 165 8.65 16.13 -18.14
N GLN A 166 9.55 15.55 -17.35
CA GLN A 166 9.71 14.10 -17.18
C GLN A 166 9.96 13.79 -15.69
N PRO A 167 8.91 13.78 -14.85
CA PRO A 167 9.03 13.47 -13.43
C PRO A 167 9.46 12.02 -13.17
N SER A 168 10.38 11.85 -12.23
CA SER A 168 10.84 10.57 -11.72
C SER A 168 9.84 9.95 -10.73
N TYR A 169 10.05 8.68 -10.34
CA TYR A 169 9.27 8.06 -9.27
C TYR A 169 9.38 8.81 -7.93
N SER A 170 10.52 9.46 -7.66
CA SER A 170 10.72 10.26 -6.46
C SER A 170 9.80 11.48 -6.43
N ASP A 171 9.54 12.09 -7.58
CA ASP A 171 8.64 13.25 -7.70
C ASP A 171 7.18 12.84 -7.44
N PHE A 172 6.75 11.70 -7.97
CA PHE A 172 5.44 11.13 -7.65
C PHE A 172 5.35 10.65 -6.20
N MET A 173 6.45 10.16 -5.62
CA MET A 173 6.52 9.75 -4.23
C MET A 173 6.37 10.94 -3.31
N TYR A 174 7.08 12.03 -3.59
CA TYR A 174 6.94 13.29 -2.88
C TYR A 174 5.48 13.76 -2.89
N PHE A 175 4.85 13.81 -4.07
CA PHE A 175 3.44 14.17 -4.19
C PHE A 175 2.51 13.25 -3.38
N SER A 176 2.65 11.94 -3.54
CA SER A 176 1.81 10.93 -2.90
C SER A 176 1.93 10.92 -1.38
N PHE A 177 3.16 11.00 -0.84
CA PHE A 177 3.39 11.02 0.61
C PHE A 177 2.86 12.32 1.23
N THR A 178 2.94 13.44 0.52
CA THR A 178 2.37 14.72 1.00
C THR A 178 0.85 14.60 1.17
N ILE A 179 0.15 14.00 0.20
CA ILE A 179 -1.28 13.71 0.33
C ILE A 179 -1.54 12.75 1.50
N ALA A 180 -0.74 11.69 1.67
CA ALA A 180 -0.99 10.73 2.73
C ALA A 180 -0.79 11.29 4.14
N VAL A 181 0.21 12.15 4.32
CA VAL A 181 0.52 12.78 5.60
C VAL A 181 -0.48 13.90 5.92
N ALA A 182 -0.76 14.79 4.98
CA ALA A 182 -1.46 16.05 5.25
C ALA A 182 -2.85 16.16 4.59
N SER A 183 -3.25 15.21 3.73
CA SER A 183 -4.47 15.30 2.91
C SER A 183 -4.56 16.58 2.08
N GLN A 184 -3.41 17.16 1.71
CA GLN A 184 -3.30 18.41 0.95
C GLN A 184 -2.14 18.33 -0.04
N THR A 185 -2.28 19.00 -1.18
CA THR A 185 -1.20 19.24 -2.14
C THR A 185 -0.33 20.40 -1.66
N ALA A 186 0.98 20.22 -1.50
CA ALA A 186 1.87 21.32 -1.08
C ALA A 186 2.08 22.33 -2.22
N ASP A 187 2.77 21.92 -3.28
CA ASP A 187 3.34 22.78 -4.32
C ASP A 187 3.12 22.23 -5.75
N VAL A 188 2.63 20.99 -5.86
CA VAL A 188 2.31 20.36 -7.15
C VAL A 188 0.84 20.62 -7.52
N GLU A 189 0.62 21.20 -8.69
CA GLU A 189 -0.73 21.51 -9.20
C GLU A 189 -1.33 20.31 -9.95
N VAL A 190 -2.60 20.00 -9.66
CA VAL A 190 -3.33 18.90 -10.28
C VAL A 190 -4.13 19.39 -11.49
N ALA A 191 -3.55 19.22 -12.67
CA ALA A 191 -4.01 19.84 -13.91
C ALA A 191 -5.04 19.02 -14.73
N SER A 192 -5.36 17.78 -14.32
CA SER A 192 -6.35 16.94 -15.02
C SER A 192 -7.47 16.40 -14.12
N THR A 193 -8.66 16.19 -14.70
CA THR A 193 -9.82 15.61 -13.99
C THR A 193 -9.57 14.18 -13.51
N PRO A 194 -8.98 13.27 -14.30
CA PRO A 194 -8.65 11.92 -13.82
C PRO A 194 -7.70 11.95 -12.61
N MET A 195 -6.68 12.81 -12.65
CA MET A 195 -5.73 12.96 -11.54
C MET A 195 -6.41 13.51 -10.28
N ARG A 196 -7.29 14.52 -10.42
CA ARG A 196 -8.10 15.04 -9.27
C ARG A 196 -8.95 13.96 -8.61
N ARG A 197 -9.54 13.04 -9.37
CA ARG A 197 -10.32 11.92 -8.81
C ARG A 197 -9.44 10.96 -8.02
N ALA A 198 -8.25 10.64 -8.51
CA ALA A 198 -7.28 9.80 -7.81
C ALA A 198 -6.78 10.46 -6.51
N VAL A 199 -6.48 11.76 -6.54
CA VAL A 199 -6.08 12.54 -5.36
C VAL A 199 -7.20 12.60 -4.31
N LEU A 200 -8.45 12.81 -4.74
CA LEU A 200 -9.60 12.78 -3.84
C LEU A 200 -9.74 11.42 -3.15
N LEU A 201 -9.62 10.32 -3.92
CA LEU A 201 -9.68 8.97 -3.38
C LEU A 201 -8.57 8.74 -2.34
N GLN A 202 -7.33 9.09 -2.66
CA GLN A 202 -6.21 8.96 -1.72
C GLN A 202 -6.47 9.78 -0.46
N SER A 203 -6.90 11.04 -0.60
CA SER A 203 -7.12 11.95 0.53
C SER A 203 -8.18 11.41 1.50
N VAL A 204 -9.30 10.89 0.99
CA VAL A 204 -10.35 10.28 1.83
C VAL A 204 -9.82 9.06 2.57
N ILE A 205 -9.09 8.18 1.88
CA ILE A 205 -8.53 6.98 2.49
C ILE A 205 -7.48 7.33 3.56
N SER A 206 -6.57 8.27 3.24
CA SER A 206 -5.53 8.75 4.15
C SER A 206 -6.12 9.41 5.39
N PHE A 207 -7.19 10.19 5.25
CA PHE A 207 -7.92 10.78 6.37
C PHE A 207 -8.46 9.71 7.33
N VAL A 208 -9.15 8.69 6.81
CA VAL A 208 -9.69 7.59 7.62
C VAL A 208 -8.56 6.82 8.33
N PHE A 209 -7.46 6.55 7.62
CA PHE A 209 -6.27 5.90 8.20
C PHE A 209 -5.66 6.71 9.34
N ASN A 210 -5.44 8.01 9.13
CA ASN A 210 -4.84 8.89 10.12
C ASN A 210 -5.74 9.00 11.36
N MET A 211 -7.06 9.05 11.18
CA MET A 211 -8.03 9.00 12.28
C MET A 211 -7.97 7.66 13.04
N ALA A 212 -7.88 6.54 12.33
CA ALA A 212 -7.81 5.21 12.94
C ALA A 212 -6.53 5.03 13.77
N ILE A 213 -5.38 5.47 13.22
CA ILE A 213 -4.10 5.47 13.94
C ILE A 213 -4.20 6.33 15.20
N LEU A 214 -4.75 7.54 15.10
CA LEU A 214 -4.93 8.43 16.23
C LEU A 214 -5.81 7.80 17.32
N GLY A 215 -6.94 7.19 16.94
CA GLY A 215 -7.83 6.50 17.87
C GLY A 215 -7.15 5.33 18.59
N LEU A 216 -6.33 4.55 17.88
CA LEU A 216 -5.54 3.47 18.47
C LEU A 216 -4.47 3.99 19.43
N CYS A 217 -3.77 5.06 19.08
CA CYS A 217 -2.80 5.71 19.96
C CYS A 217 -3.45 6.17 21.27
N ILE A 218 -4.67 6.74 21.20
CA ILE A 218 -5.44 7.14 22.39
C ILE A 218 -5.82 5.91 23.21
N ASN A 219 -6.35 4.86 22.59
CA ASN A 219 -6.78 3.65 23.30
C ASN A 219 -5.62 2.95 24.02
N ILE A 220 -4.47 2.84 23.35
CA ILE A 220 -3.24 2.30 23.92
C ILE A 220 -2.76 3.19 25.08
N SER A 221 -2.75 4.51 24.90
CA SER A 221 -2.35 5.45 25.96
C SER A 221 -3.26 5.34 27.19
N ALA A 222 -4.58 5.25 26.99
CA ALA A 222 -5.55 5.07 28.06
C ALA A 222 -5.37 3.73 28.80
N SER A 223 -4.87 2.70 28.12
CA SER A 223 -4.63 1.38 28.73
C SER A 223 -3.39 1.34 29.64
N PHE A 224 -2.53 2.37 29.60
CA PHE A 224 -1.36 2.50 30.48
C PHE A 224 -1.66 3.22 31.81
N PHE A 225 -2.79 3.92 31.91
CA PHE A 225 -3.24 4.64 33.10
C PHE A 225 -4.38 3.90 33.79
#